data_AF-A0A2E6TYH5-F1
#
_entry.id   AF-A0A2E6TYH5-F1
#
_cell.length_a   1.000
_cell.length_b   1.000
_cell.length_c   1.000
_cell.angle_alpha   90.00
_cell.angle_beta   90.00
_cell.angle_gamma   90.00
#
_symmetry.space_group_name_H-M   'P 1'
#
loop_
_entity.id
_entity.type
_entity.pdbx_description
1 polymer ?
#
loop_
_entity_poly.entity_id
_entity_poly.type
_entity_poly.pdbx_seq_one_letter_code
_entity_poly.pdbx_strand_id
1 'polypeptide(L)' 'MTGCVVADTPQPSDTAFDENKRDWIEVYKNEMRIAIDNEDEAAYHFYFQEYMRLRIKEYKESKKNKP' A
#
# COMPACT_ATOMS: atom_id res chain seq x y z
N MET A 1 26.00 23.99 29.26
CA MET A 1 25.00 23.62 28.24
C MET A 1 25.02 22.10 28.09
N THR A 2 24.20 21.39 28.85
CA THR A 2 24.00 19.93 28.69
C THR A 2 22.78 19.73 27.82
N GLY A 3 22.99 19.70 26.51
CA GLY A 3 21.96 19.34 25.55
C GLY A 3 21.75 17.83 25.60
N CYS A 4 20.77 17.38 26.38
CA CYS A 4 20.25 16.02 26.24
C CYS A 4 19.48 15.98 24.91
N VAL A 5 20.10 15.43 23.86
CA VAL A 5 19.35 14.89 22.73
C VAL A 5 18.51 13.78 23.33
N VAL A 6 17.20 14.01 23.46
CA VAL A 6 16.25 12.92 23.64
C VAL A 6 16.43 12.10 22.38
N ALA A 7 17.17 11.00 22.48
CA ALA A 7 17.20 10.02 21.43
C ALA A 7 15.77 9.45 21.40
N ASP A 8 14.92 10.00 20.54
CA ASP A 8 13.71 9.33 20.09
C ASP A 8 14.17 8.06 19.37
N THR A 9 14.55 7.05 20.15
CA THR A 9 14.74 5.71 19.65
C THR A 9 13.33 5.25 19.29
N PRO A 10 13.00 5.13 17.99
CA PRO A 10 11.67 4.69 17.59
C PRO A 10 11.41 3.36 18.28
N GLN A 11 10.35 3.31 19.07
CA GLN A 11 9.95 2.07 19.70
C GLN A 11 9.45 1.13 18.60
N PRO A 12 9.59 -0.19 18.74
CA PRO A 12 9.03 -1.13 17.79
C PRO A 12 7.53 -0.91 17.52
N SER A 13 6.79 -0.37 18.50
CA SER A 13 5.39 0.06 18.35
C SER A 13 5.19 1.25 17.40
N ASP A 14 6.19 2.11 17.21
CA ASP A 14 6.15 3.22 16.25
C ASP A 14 6.21 2.70 14.80
N THR A 15 6.61 1.44 14.62
CA THR A 15 6.54 0.72 13.34
C THR A 15 5.28 -0.12 13.18
N ALA A 16 4.29 0.01 14.08
CA ALA A 16 3.01 -0.68 13.94
C ALA A 16 2.34 -0.23 12.62
N PHE A 17 2.48 -1.07 11.60
CA PHE A 17 1.92 -0.82 10.28
C PHE A 17 0.39 -0.84 10.40
N ASP A 18 -0.21 0.34 10.32
CA ASP A 18 -1.65 0.48 10.19
C ASP A 18 -2.04 0.11 8.75
N GLU A 19 -2.33 -1.17 8.54
CA GLU A 19 -2.72 -1.71 7.23
C GLU A 19 -3.94 -0.98 6.63
N ASN A 20 -4.76 -0.35 7.47
CA ASN A 20 -5.93 0.42 7.04
C ASN A 20 -5.58 1.82 6.50
N LYS A 21 -4.38 2.33 6.79
CA LYS A 21 -3.90 3.62 6.25
C LYS A 21 -3.11 3.46 4.96
N ARG A 22 -2.77 2.25 4.56
CA ARG A 22 -1.95 2.01 3.37
C ARG A 22 -2.80 2.14 2.11
N ASP A 23 -2.37 3.02 1.20
CA ASP A 23 -2.96 3.10 -0.14
C ASP A 23 -2.52 1.88 -0.97
N TRP A 24 -3.28 0.79 -0.84
CA TRP A 24 -3.01 -0.46 -1.55
C TRP A 24 -3.08 -0.32 -3.07
N ILE A 25 -3.82 0.67 -3.59
CA ILE A 25 -3.89 0.95 -5.03
C ILE A 25 -2.55 1.47 -5.52
N GLU A 26 -1.94 2.40 -4.78
CA GLU A 26 -0.62 2.92 -5.08
C GLU A 26 0.45 1.82 -5.00
N VAL A 27 0.38 0.99 -3.96
CA VAL A 27 1.29 -0.16 -3.79
C VAL A 27 1.22 -1.09 -5.00
N TYR A 28 0.03 -1.58 -5.36
CA TYR A 28 -0.09 -2.50 -6.49
C TYR A 28 0.33 -1.89 -7.83
N LYS A 29 0.09 -0.59 -8.04
CA LYS A 29 0.62 0.12 -9.22
C LYS A 29 2.14 0.12 -9.27
N ASN A 30 2.79 0.36 -8.13
CA ASN A 30 4.25 0.34 -8.05
C ASN A 30 4.81 -1.07 -8.27
N GLU A 31 4.21 -2.10 -7.68
CA GLU A 31 4.63 -3.50 -7.88
C GLU A 31 4.45 -3.94 -9.34
N MET A 32 3.35 -3.56 -10.01
CA MET A 32 3.17 -3.83 -11.45
C MET A 32 4.25 -3.15 -12.29
N ARG A 33 4.66 -1.91 -11.95
CA ARG A 33 5.77 -1.24 -12.65
C ARG A 33 7.08 -1.99 -12.45
N ILE A 34 7.40 -2.39 -11.22
CA ILE A 34 8.60 -3.17 -10.90
C ILE A 34 8.60 -4.50 -11.68
N ALA A 35 7.45 -5.17 -11.75
CA ALA A 35 7.30 -6.40 -12.51
C ALA A 35 7.57 -6.20 -14.02
N ILE A 36 7.11 -5.09 -14.60
CA ILE A 36 7.42 -4.71 -15.99
C ILE A 36 8.93 -4.46 -16.15
N ASP A 37 9.52 -3.68 -15.25
CA ASP A 37 10.95 -3.34 -15.30
C ASP A 37 11.85 -4.59 -15.18
N ASN A 38 11.37 -5.63 -14.48
CA ASN A 38 12.05 -6.91 -14.31
C ASN A 38 11.68 -7.98 -15.35
N GLU A 39 10.81 -7.66 -16.31
CA GLU A 39 10.23 -8.63 -17.26
C GLU A 39 9.58 -9.86 -16.56
N ASP A 40 9.07 -9.68 -15.34
CA ASP A 40 8.41 -10.72 -14.55
C ASP A 40 6.91 -10.74 -14.86
N GLU A 41 6.54 -11.48 -15.89
CA GLU A 41 5.15 -11.64 -16.32
C GLU A 41 4.25 -12.23 -15.20
N ALA A 42 4.76 -13.18 -14.42
CA ALA A 42 3.98 -13.84 -13.37
C ALA A 42 3.64 -12.87 -12.25
N ALA A 43 4.62 -12.06 -11.81
CA ALA A 43 4.40 -11.02 -10.82
C ALA A 43 3.41 -9.98 -11.33
N TYR A 44 3.54 -9.52 -12.59
CA TYR A 44 2.62 -8.55 -13.18
C TYR A 44 1.17 -9.06 -13.12
N HIS A 45 0.92 -10.29 -13.58
CA HIS A 45 -0.44 -10.86 -13.58
C HIS A 45 -0.99 -11.01 -12.16
N PHE A 46 -0.15 -11.39 -11.20
CA PHE A 46 -0.55 -11.49 -9.79
C PHE A 46 -1.02 -10.14 -9.25
N TYR A 47 -0.18 -9.10 -9.35
CA TYR A 47 -0.51 -7.77 -8.81
C TYR A 47 -1.66 -7.09 -9.57
N PHE A 48 -1.77 -7.34 -10.87
CA PHE A 48 -2.88 -6.84 -11.67
C PHE A 48 -4.23 -7.42 -11.20
N GLN A 49 -4.29 -8.72 -10.88
CA GLN A 49 -5.51 -9.33 -10.36
C GLN A 49 -5.94 -8.71 -9.03
N GLU A 50 -5.01 -8.50 -8.10
CA GLU A 50 -5.30 -7.87 -6.81
C GLU A 50 -5.73 -6.40 -6.95
N TYR A 51 -5.06 -5.65 -7.82
CA TYR A 51 -5.45 -4.29 -8.18
C TYR A 51 -6.89 -4.22 -8.68
N MET A 52 -7.27 -5.11 -9.61
CA MET A 52 -8.62 -5.15 -10.16
C MET A 52 -9.67 -5.51 -9.11
N ARG A 53 -9.38 -6.43 -8.20
CA ARG A 53 -10.28 -6.79 -7.09
C ARG A 53 -10.57 -5.58 -6.20
N LEU A 54 -9.55 -4.79 -5.85
CA LEU A 54 -9.73 -3.56 -5.07
C LEU A 54 -10.55 -2.53 -5.83
N ARG A 55 -10.25 -2.25 -7.10
CA ARG A 55 -11.00 -1.29 -7.92
C ARG A 55 -12.48 -1.65 -8.05
N ILE A 56 -12.77 -2.95 -8.20
CA ILE A 56 -14.16 -3.44 -8.22
C ILE A 56 -14.84 -3.23 -6.86
N LYS A 57 -14.13 -3.46 -5.75
CA LYS A 57 -14.64 -3.22 -4.39
C LYS A 57 -14.97 -1.74 -4.18
N GLU A 58 -14.05 -0.82 -4.49
CA GLU A 58 -14.27 0.63 -4.43
C GLU A 58 -15.46 1.06 -5.28
N TYR A 59 -15.55 0.55 -6.51
CA TYR A 59 -16.67 0.86 -7.39
C TYR A 59 -18.00 0.42 -6.79
N LYS A 60 -18.08 -0.80 -6.25
CA LYS A 60 -19.29 -1.29 -5.58
C LYS A 60 -19.66 -0.45 -4.35
N GLU A 61 -18.68 -0.05 -3.55
CA GLU A 61 -18.88 0.81 -2.38
C GLU A 61 -19.36 2.22 -2.79
N SER A 62 -18.77 2.81 -3.83
CA SER A 62 -19.20 4.11 -4.37
C SER A 62 -20.64 4.10 -4.90
N LYS A 63 -21.10 2.96 -5.43
CA LYS A 63 -22.49 2.78 -5.90
C LYS A 63 -23.48 2.57 -4.76
N LYS A 64 -23.07 1.89 -3.69
CA LYS A 64 -23.90 1.71 -2.48
C LYS A 64 -24.10 3.01 -1.71
N ASN A 65 -23.11 3.91 -1.73
CA ASN A 65 -23.14 5.19 -1.03
C ASN A 65 -23.74 6.34 -1.87
N LYS A 66 -24.34 6.04 -3.03
CA LYS A 66 -25.04 7.04 -3.84
C LYS A 66 -26.50 7.15 -3.31
N PRO A 67 -26.96 8.34 -2.87
CA PRO A 67 -28.30 8.52 -2.31
C PRO A 67 -29.41 8.26 -3.32
#